data_AF-Q43076-F1
#
_entry.id   AF-Q43076-F1
#
_cell.length_a   1.000
_cell.length_b   1.000
_cell.length_c   1.000
_cell.angle_alpha   90.00
_cell.angle_beta   90.00
_cell.angle_gamma   90.00
#
_symmetry.space_group_name_H-M   'P 1'
#
loop_
_entity.id
_entity.type
_entity.pdbx_description
1 polymer ?
#
loop_
_entity_poly.entity_id
_entity_poly.type
_entity_poly.pdbx_seq_one_letter_code
_entity_poly.pdbx_strand_id
1 'polypeptide(L)'
;ERAHVPTMASTIRSTSITPMAPLGDIVWGHAVSTDLVNWIILEPAIERDSPGDINGCWTGSATILPGGQPIVIYTGGDAENHQVQNIMLPKNRSDPYLREWTKAGNNPVLQLVGPGFNSSQFRDPTTGWIGPDGLWRMSIGAEVNGYGAALLYKSERLSKLDYSSSPTVF
;
A
#
# COMPACT_ATOMS: atom_id res chain seq x y z
N GLU A 1 0.83 22.52 -31.02
CA GLU A 1 0.96 22.73 -29.55
C GLU A 1 0.73 21.42 -28.83
N ARG A 2 1.58 21.04 -27.86
CA ARG A 2 1.29 19.92 -26.96
C ARG A 2 0.51 20.50 -25.78
N ALA A 3 -0.73 20.06 -25.58
CA ALA A 3 -1.53 20.44 -24.42
C ALA A 3 -0.78 20.04 -23.15
N HIS A 4 -0.57 21.00 -22.25
CA HIS A 4 -0.07 20.76 -20.91
C HIS A 4 -1.21 20.09 -20.13
N VAL A 5 -1.11 18.78 -19.90
CA VAL A 5 -2.08 18.06 -19.06
C VAL A 5 -1.78 18.47 -17.61
N PRO A 6 -2.69 19.15 -16.90
CA PRO A 6 -2.44 19.53 -15.52
C PRO A 6 -2.25 18.27 -14.67
N THR A 7 -1.17 18.25 -13.89
CA THR A 7 -0.82 17.14 -13.01
C THR A 7 -1.89 17.02 -11.92
N MET A 8 -2.71 15.98 -11.97
CA MET A 8 -3.70 15.71 -10.92
C MET A 8 -3.02 15.02 -9.73
N ALA A 9 -3.33 15.49 -8.52
CA ALA A 9 -3.01 14.78 -7.30
C ALA A 9 -4.16 13.83 -6.94
N SER A 10 -3.81 12.56 -6.75
CA SER A 10 -4.71 11.53 -6.24
C SER A 10 -4.34 11.24 -4.79
N THR A 11 -5.31 11.30 -3.88
CA THR A 11 -5.13 10.86 -2.50
C THR A 11 -6.03 9.65 -2.26
N ILE A 12 -5.43 8.63 -1.67
CA ILE A 12 -6.15 7.48 -1.17
C ILE A 12 -5.82 7.35 0.31
N ARG A 13 -6.85 7.31 1.15
CA ARG A 13 -6.68 7.22 2.61
C ARG A 13 -7.55 6.11 3.15
N SER A 14 -6.99 5.39 4.11
CA SER A 14 -7.75 4.54 5.02
C SER A 14 -8.77 5.41 5.76
N THR A 15 -10.05 5.14 5.52
CA THR A 15 -11.17 5.85 6.15
C THR A 15 -12.31 4.87 6.39
N SER A 16 -12.91 4.91 7.58
CA SER A 16 -14.23 4.31 7.78
C SER A 16 -15.25 5.10 6.93
N ILE A 17 -15.83 4.47 5.92
CA ILE A 17 -16.82 5.12 5.02
C ILE A 17 -18.17 5.39 5.71
N THR A 18 -18.37 4.88 6.93
CA THR A 18 -19.52 5.23 7.77
C THR A 18 -19.06 5.84 9.10
N PRO A 19 -19.73 6.89 9.60
CA PRO A 19 -19.36 7.56 10.87
C PRO A 19 -19.39 6.66 12.11
N MET A 20 -19.93 5.44 12.00
CA MET A 20 -20.06 4.47 13.08
C MET A 20 -19.62 3.05 12.69
N ALA A 21 -18.89 2.87 11.58
CA ALA A 21 -18.32 1.57 11.26
C ALA A 21 -17.38 1.13 12.40
N PRO A 22 -17.51 -0.11 12.92
CA PRO A 22 -16.46 -0.68 13.77
C PRO A 22 -15.11 -0.54 13.07
N LEU A 23 -14.01 -0.45 13.82
CA LEU A 23 -12.64 -0.41 13.27
C LEU A 23 -12.31 -1.58 12.30
N GLY A 24 -13.19 -2.58 12.15
CA GLY A 24 -13.05 -3.66 11.17
C GLY A 24 -13.45 -3.29 9.73
N ASP A 25 -14.35 -2.33 9.49
CA ASP A 25 -14.88 -2.03 8.15
C ASP A 25 -14.09 -0.93 7.42
N ILE A 26 -12.77 -0.96 7.57
CA ILE A 26 -11.87 0.02 6.98
C ILE A 26 -11.68 -0.30 5.48
N VAL A 27 -12.00 0.69 4.66
CA VAL A 27 -11.76 0.74 3.21
C VAL A 27 -10.96 2.00 2.88
N TRP A 28 -10.54 2.11 1.63
CA TRP A 28 -9.80 3.27 1.16
C TRP A 28 -10.72 4.19 0.34
N GLY A 29 -11.09 5.33 0.92
CA GLY A 29 -11.76 6.40 0.19
C GLY A 29 -10.79 7.08 -0.79
N HIS A 30 -11.33 7.58 -1.90
CA HIS A 30 -10.54 8.17 -2.98
C HIS A 30 -11.05 9.55 -3.33
N ALA A 31 -10.14 10.52 -3.40
CA ALA A 31 -10.44 11.85 -3.88
C ALA A 31 -9.30 12.38 -4.74
N VAL A 32 -9.66 13.24 -5.70
CA VAL A 32 -8.71 13.87 -6.63
C VAL A 32 -8.83 15.38 -6.57
N SER A 33 -7.70 16.05 -6.82
CA SER A 33 -7.61 17.50 -6.85
C SER A 33 -6.50 17.96 -7.80
N THR A 34 -6.66 19.14 -8.37
CA THR A 34 -5.62 19.84 -9.15
C THR A 34 -4.91 20.93 -8.34
N ASP A 35 -5.42 21.28 -7.16
CA ASP A 35 -4.90 22.37 -6.31
C ASP A 35 -4.68 21.95 -4.84
N LEU A 36 -4.98 20.70 -4.49
CA LEU A 36 -4.94 20.11 -3.15
C LEU A 36 -5.90 20.76 -2.13
N VAL A 37 -6.81 21.64 -2.57
CA VAL A 37 -7.77 22.36 -1.74
C VAL A 37 -9.20 21.95 -2.10
N ASN A 38 -9.53 21.93 -3.39
CA ASN A 38 -10.83 21.54 -3.91
C ASN A 38 -10.78 20.08 -4.35
N TRP A 39 -11.61 19.24 -3.73
CA TRP A 39 -11.57 17.79 -3.91
C TRP A 39 -12.85 17.26 -4.54
N ILE A 40 -12.70 16.39 -5.53
CA ILE A 40 -13.79 15.59 -6.08
C ILE A 40 -13.70 14.21 -5.44
N ILE A 41 -14.75 13.81 -4.72
CA ILE A 41 -14.85 12.47 -4.12
C ILE A 41 -15.19 11.47 -5.23
N LEU A 42 -14.48 10.35 -5.24
CA LEU A 42 -14.66 9.24 -6.16
C LEU A 42 -15.15 7.99 -5.39
N GLU A 43 -15.37 6.92 -6.14
CA GLU A 43 -15.66 5.60 -5.60
C GLU A 43 -14.49 5.09 -4.72
N PRO A 44 -14.72 4.19 -3.74
CA PRO A 44 -13.64 3.59 -2.96
C PRO A 44 -12.58 2.95 -3.86
N ALA A 45 -11.31 3.19 -3.56
CA ALA A 45 -10.20 2.64 -4.34
C ALA A 45 -9.80 1.23 -3.91
N ILE A 46 -10.05 0.85 -2.64
CA ILE A 46 -9.78 -0.49 -2.10
C ILE A 46 -10.94 -0.95 -1.24
N GLU A 47 -11.42 -2.16 -1.50
CA GLU A 47 -12.42 -2.89 -0.72
C GLU A 47 -11.84 -4.20 -0.16
N ARG A 48 -12.53 -4.83 0.80
CA ARG A 48 -12.11 -6.07 1.47
C ARG A 48 -12.52 -7.33 0.70
N ASP A 49 -11.96 -7.52 -0.49
CA ASP A 49 -12.37 -8.58 -1.42
C ASP A 49 -11.31 -9.68 -1.65
N SER A 50 -10.20 -9.69 -0.91
CA SER A 50 -9.11 -10.65 -1.09
C SER A 50 -8.68 -11.31 0.22
N PRO A 51 -8.08 -12.53 0.19
CA PRO A 51 -7.64 -13.21 1.41
C PRO A 51 -6.68 -12.39 2.29
N GLY A 52 -5.81 -11.59 1.67
CA GLY A 52 -4.81 -10.78 2.36
C GLY A 52 -5.34 -9.50 3.02
N ASP A 53 -6.61 -9.16 2.82
CA ASP A 53 -7.23 -7.97 3.43
C ASP A 53 -8.70 -8.19 3.82
N ILE A 54 -9.11 -9.45 3.94
CA ILE A 54 -10.48 -9.83 4.25
C ILE A 54 -10.97 -9.22 5.57
N ASN A 55 -10.06 -8.95 6.53
CA ASN A 55 -10.35 -8.33 7.81
C ASN A 55 -10.00 -6.82 7.88
N GLY A 56 -9.62 -6.20 6.76
CA GLY A 56 -9.47 -4.75 6.67
C GLY A 56 -8.39 -4.31 5.68
N CYS A 57 -8.60 -3.16 5.02
CA CYS A 57 -7.62 -2.51 4.15
C CYS A 57 -6.99 -1.31 4.88
N TRP A 58 -5.86 -1.54 5.54
CA TRP A 58 -5.18 -0.57 6.40
C TRP A 58 -4.26 0.34 5.59
N THR A 59 -3.55 1.23 6.28
CA THR A 59 -2.67 2.25 5.73
C THR A 59 -1.51 1.70 4.89
N GLY A 60 -0.96 2.57 4.04
CA GLY A 60 0.02 2.23 3.02
C GLY A 60 0.44 3.46 2.23
N SER A 61 1.27 3.25 1.22
CA SER A 61 1.86 4.34 0.43
C SER A 61 1.85 4.05 -1.06
N ALA A 62 1.74 5.11 -1.86
CA ALA A 62 1.93 5.07 -3.30
C ALA A 62 3.39 5.32 -3.67
N THR A 63 3.91 4.57 -4.64
CA THR A 63 5.24 4.79 -5.25
C THR A 63 5.07 4.99 -6.75
N ILE A 64 5.74 5.99 -7.32
CA ILE A 64 5.78 6.17 -8.77
C ILE A 64 6.99 5.43 -9.33
N LEU A 65 6.75 4.37 -10.10
CA LEU A 65 7.80 3.59 -10.76
C LEU A 65 8.37 4.36 -11.97
N PRO A 66 9.60 4.02 -12.41
CA PRO A 66 10.13 4.46 -13.70
C PRO A 66 9.11 4.24 -14.82
N GLY A 67 8.89 5.27 -15.65
CA GLY A 67 7.83 5.26 -16.67
C GLY A 67 6.46 5.75 -16.16
N GLY A 68 6.39 6.31 -14.95
CA GLY A 68 5.23 7.03 -14.43
C GLY A 68 4.08 6.14 -13.93
N GLN A 69 4.33 4.84 -13.74
CA GLN A 69 3.32 3.91 -13.23
C GLN A 69 3.23 4.03 -11.71
N PRO A 70 2.08 4.45 -11.13
CA PRO A 70 1.88 4.33 -9.69
C PRO A 70 1.64 2.87 -9.29
N ILE A 71 2.18 2.48 -8.15
CA ILE A 71 1.91 1.25 -7.42
C ILE A 71 1.55 1.63 -5.99
N VAL A 72 0.59 0.94 -5.38
CA VAL A 72 0.30 1.08 -3.94
C VAL A 72 0.68 -0.20 -3.24
N ILE A 73 1.41 -0.05 -2.15
CA ILE A 73 1.65 -1.13 -1.18
C ILE A 73 0.90 -0.73 0.08
N TYR A 74 0.08 -1.63 0.60
CA TYR A 74 -0.77 -1.36 1.76
C TYR A 74 -0.83 -2.57 2.67
N THR A 75 -1.14 -2.32 3.94
CA THR A 75 -1.35 -3.37 4.92
C THR A 75 -2.78 -3.90 4.83
N GLY A 76 -2.96 -5.21 4.81
CA GLY A 76 -4.25 -5.85 5.01
C GLY A 76 -4.28 -6.70 6.27
N GLY A 77 -5.48 -6.92 6.80
CA GLY A 77 -5.73 -7.95 7.81
C GLY A 77 -6.14 -9.26 7.13
N ASP A 78 -5.35 -10.31 7.29
CA ASP A 78 -5.73 -11.64 6.80
C ASP A 78 -6.81 -12.28 7.71
N ALA A 79 -7.28 -13.48 7.34
CA ALA A 79 -8.32 -14.20 8.09
C ALA A 79 -7.94 -14.53 9.55
N GLU A 80 -6.65 -14.57 9.87
CA GLU A 80 -6.11 -14.83 11.21
C GLU A 80 -5.81 -13.54 11.98
N ASN A 81 -6.14 -12.37 11.40
CA ASN A 81 -5.83 -11.02 11.89
C ASN A 81 -4.33 -10.71 11.93
N HIS A 82 -3.53 -11.40 11.11
CA HIS A 82 -2.16 -10.95 10.84
C HIS A 82 -2.18 -9.71 9.97
N GLN A 83 -1.27 -8.79 10.25
CA GLN A 83 -0.97 -7.69 9.36
C GLN A 83 -0.03 -8.19 8.27
N VAL A 84 -0.48 -8.12 7.03
CA VAL A 84 0.23 -8.59 5.84
C VAL A 84 0.32 -7.46 4.81
N GLN A 85 1.28 -7.51 3.90
CA GLN A 85 1.44 -6.46 2.88
C GLN A 85 0.91 -6.92 1.53
N ASN A 86 0.13 -6.06 0.89
CA ASN A 86 -0.54 -6.29 -0.36
C ASN A 86 -0.11 -5.23 -1.38
N ILE A 87 -0.13 -5.60 -2.65
CA ILE A 87 0.14 -4.71 -3.79
C ILE A 87 -1.13 -4.49 -4.59
N MET A 88 -1.34 -3.26 -5.06
CA MET A 88 -2.29 -2.98 -6.11
C MET A 88 -1.76 -1.99 -7.15
N LEU A 89 -2.33 -2.07 -8.35
CA LEU A 89 -1.95 -1.29 -9.53
C LEU A 89 -3.23 -0.71 -10.15
N PRO A 90 -3.19 0.48 -10.79
CA PRO A 90 -4.33 0.99 -11.54
C PRO A 90 -4.75 0.00 -12.63
N LYS A 91 -6.05 -0.25 -12.72
CA LYS A 91 -6.64 -1.08 -13.78
C LYS A 91 -6.52 -0.42 -15.15
N ASN A 92 -6.66 0.91 -15.20
CA ASN A 92 -6.48 1.72 -16.40
C ASN A 92 -5.53 2.88 -16.13
N ARG A 93 -4.32 2.81 -16.71
CA ARG A 93 -3.30 3.87 -16.57
C ARG A 93 -3.63 5.17 -17.31
N SER A 94 -4.55 5.11 -18.28
CA SER A 94 -4.93 6.27 -19.08
C SER A 94 -6.07 7.05 -18.42
N ASP A 95 -6.69 6.50 -17.37
CA ASP A 95 -7.64 7.26 -16.55
C ASP A 95 -6.85 8.23 -15.66
N PRO A 96 -6.96 9.55 -15.87
CA PRO A 96 -6.24 10.53 -15.07
C PRO A 96 -6.67 10.55 -13.59
N TYR A 97 -7.83 9.98 -13.29
CA TYR A 97 -8.36 9.89 -11.94
C TYR A 97 -7.94 8.61 -11.21
N LEU A 98 -7.51 7.57 -11.94
CA LEU A 98 -7.14 6.26 -11.41
C LEU A 98 -8.25 5.65 -10.55
N ARG A 99 -9.50 5.64 -11.03
CA ARG A 99 -10.68 5.22 -10.25
C ARG A 99 -10.67 3.76 -9.84
N GLU A 100 -10.20 2.90 -10.74
CA GLU A 100 -10.21 1.45 -10.52
C GLU A 100 -8.80 0.91 -10.33
N TRP A 101 -8.64 0.05 -9.32
CA TRP A 101 -7.40 -0.62 -8.97
C TRP A 101 -7.57 -2.13 -9.02
N THR A 102 -6.49 -2.82 -9.39
CA THR A 102 -6.39 -4.28 -9.44
C THR A 102 -5.33 -4.72 -8.43
N LYS A 103 -5.74 -5.58 -7.50
CA LYS A 103 -4.84 -6.24 -6.55
C LYS A 103 -3.95 -7.26 -7.27
N ALA A 104 -2.68 -7.36 -6.86
CA ALA A 104 -1.78 -8.35 -7.41
C ALA A 104 -2.26 -9.77 -7.07
N GLY A 105 -2.21 -10.69 -8.04
CA GLY A 105 -2.73 -12.06 -7.87
C GLY A 105 -1.94 -12.92 -6.87
N ASN A 106 -0.75 -12.47 -6.46
CA ASN A 106 0.10 -13.12 -5.46
C ASN A 106 0.03 -12.44 -4.09
N ASN A 107 -0.98 -11.59 -3.83
CA ASN A 107 -1.21 -11.03 -2.51
C ASN A 107 -1.63 -12.12 -1.49
N PRO A 108 -1.24 -11.98 -0.21
CA PRO A 108 -0.28 -11.00 0.30
C PRO A 108 1.15 -11.32 -0.14
N VAL A 109 1.95 -10.28 -0.39
CA VAL A 109 3.34 -10.38 -0.88
C VAL A 109 4.37 -10.47 0.23
N LEU A 110 4.05 -9.98 1.44
CA LEU A 110 4.91 -10.05 2.62
C LEU A 110 4.09 -10.36 3.87
N GLN A 111 4.62 -11.24 4.70
CA GLN A 111 4.13 -11.55 6.04
C GLN A 111 5.33 -11.77 6.95
N LEU A 112 5.27 -11.31 8.19
CA LEU A 112 6.27 -11.67 9.19
C LEU A 112 5.82 -12.92 9.93
N VAL A 113 6.57 -14.01 9.72
CA VAL A 113 6.40 -15.27 10.44
C VAL A 113 7.75 -15.67 11.02
N GLY A 114 7.81 -15.93 12.31
CA GLY A 114 9.00 -16.48 12.95
C GLY A 114 9.23 -15.98 14.38
N PRO A 115 10.20 -16.58 15.09
CA PRO A 115 10.52 -16.19 16.46
C PRO A 115 10.89 -14.72 16.57
N GLY A 116 10.32 -14.04 17.58
CA GLY A 116 10.61 -12.64 17.87
C GLY A 116 9.81 -11.63 17.06
N PHE A 117 9.09 -12.04 16.02
CA PHE A 117 8.18 -11.16 15.28
C PHE A 117 6.76 -11.19 15.86
N ASN A 118 6.10 -10.04 15.85
CA ASN A 118 4.69 -9.91 16.22
C ASN A 118 3.86 -9.63 14.96
N SER A 119 3.11 -10.63 14.51
CA SER A 119 2.28 -10.54 13.28
C SER A 119 1.12 -9.54 13.40
N SER A 120 0.79 -9.08 14.61
CA SER A 120 -0.18 -7.99 14.86
C SER A 120 0.48 -6.60 14.92
N GLN A 121 1.79 -6.50 14.73
CA GLN A 121 2.57 -5.26 14.71
C GLN A 121 3.53 -5.29 13.53
N PHE A 122 3.00 -5.24 12.31
CA PHE A 122 3.72 -5.22 11.04
C PHE A 122 2.93 -4.47 9.96
N ARG A 123 3.06 -3.14 9.90
CA ARG A 123 2.18 -2.31 9.05
C ARG A 123 2.82 -1.03 8.55
N ASP A 124 2.10 -0.35 7.69
CA ASP A 124 2.39 0.99 7.17
C ASP A 124 3.63 1.02 6.27
N PRO A 125 3.60 0.29 5.13
CA PRO A 125 4.66 0.36 4.13
C PRO A 125 4.83 1.79 3.61
N THR A 126 6.08 2.24 3.57
CA THR A 126 6.43 3.57 3.07
C THR A 126 6.45 3.64 1.54
N THR A 127 6.56 4.85 1.01
CA THR A 127 6.89 5.04 -0.40
C THR A 127 8.27 4.45 -0.66
N GLY A 128 8.40 3.62 -1.68
CA GLY A 128 9.66 3.01 -2.05
C GLY A 128 10.64 3.98 -2.70
N TRP A 129 11.94 3.72 -2.56
CA TRP A 129 13.01 4.49 -3.18
C TRP A 129 14.10 3.58 -3.75
N ILE A 130 14.86 4.07 -4.74
CA ILE A 130 16.01 3.35 -5.29
C ILE A 130 17.27 3.83 -4.56
N GLY A 131 18.07 2.90 -4.04
CA GLY A 131 19.34 3.23 -3.40
C GLY A 131 20.51 3.27 -4.38
N PRO A 132 21.73 3.60 -3.89
CA PRO A 132 22.92 3.76 -4.73
C PRO A 132 23.36 2.49 -5.47
N ASP A 133 22.95 1.32 -5.00
CA ASP A 133 23.18 0.00 -5.61
C ASP A 133 22.15 -0.37 -6.69
N GLY A 134 21.22 0.55 -7.01
CA GLY A 134 20.17 0.32 -8.00
C GLY A 134 18.99 -0.53 -7.50
N LEU A 135 18.99 -0.96 -6.23
CA LEU A 135 17.89 -1.75 -5.66
C LEU A 135 16.81 -0.86 -5.06
N TRP A 136 15.56 -1.26 -5.25
CA TRP A 136 14.42 -0.70 -4.51
C TRP A 136 14.55 -0.98 -3.03
N ARG A 137 14.05 -0.05 -2.23
CA ARG A 137 13.95 -0.09 -0.78
C ARG A 137 12.56 0.37 -0.36
N MET A 138 12.07 -0.19 0.72
CA MET A 138 10.86 0.21 1.41
C MET A 138 11.01 -0.12 2.88
N SER A 139 10.50 0.74 3.76
CA SER A 139 10.43 0.46 5.19
C SER A 139 9.00 0.12 5.62
N ILE A 140 8.88 -0.76 6.61
CA ILE A 140 7.61 -1.11 7.26
C ILE A 140 7.84 -1.04 8.78
N GLY A 141 6.90 -0.43 9.50
CA GLY A 141 6.93 -0.43 10.97
C GLY A 141 6.61 -1.81 11.51
N ALA A 142 7.40 -2.27 12.48
CA ALA A 142 7.17 -3.57 13.10
C ALA A 142 7.51 -3.57 14.60
N GLU A 143 7.11 -4.63 15.29
CA GLU A 143 7.66 -5.00 16.59
C GLU A 143 8.57 -6.22 16.45
N VAL A 144 9.78 -6.13 17.00
CA VAL A 144 10.77 -7.21 17.06
C VAL A 144 11.24 -7.37 18.49
N ASN A 145 11.01 -8.54 19.09
CA ASN A 145 11.35 -8.88 20.48
C ASN A 145 10.83 -7.86 21.50
N GLY A 146 9.63 -7.30 21.27
CA GLY A 146 9.00 -6.29 22.14
C GLY A 146 9.51 -4.86 21.94
N TYR A 147 10.38 -4.62 20.96
CA TYR A 147 10.87 -3.29 20.60
C TYR A 147 10.30 -2.83 19.26
N GLY A 148 9.96 -1.54 19.16
CA GLY A 148 9.60 -0.94 17.87
C GLY A 148 10.80 -0.95 16.92
N ALA A 149 10.56 -1.33 15.66
CA ALA A 149 11.57 -1.46 14.63
C ALA A 149 11.07 -0.89 13.29
N ALA A 150 12.02 -0.46 12.46
CA ALA A 150 11.78 -0.18 11.06
C ALA A 150 12.46 -1.25 10.21
N LEU A 151 11.65 -2.13 9.61
CA LEU A 151 12.16 -3.20 8.75
C LEU A 151 12.39 -2.68 7.34
N LEU A 152 13.62 -2.79 6.85
CA LEU A 152 13.96 -2.42 5.48
C LEU A 152 13.91 -3.65 4.57
N TYR A 153 13.08 -3.57 3.55
CA TYR A 153 13.04 -4.54 2.45
C TYR A 153 13.82 -4.00 1.27
N LYS A 154 14.53 -4.89 0.57
CA LYS A 154 15.24 -4.59 -0.68
C LYS A 154 14.76 -5.53 -1.79
N SER A 155 14.65 -5.01 -3.01
CA SER A 155 14.28 -5.82 -4.18
C SER A 155 14.82 -5.20 -5.47
N GLU A 156 15.04 -6.01 -6.49
CA GLU A 156 15.27 -5.50 -7.86
C GLU A 156 14.01 -4.86 -8.45
N ARG A 157 12.83 -5.32 -8.03
CA ARG A 157 11.53 -4.86 -8.55
C ARG A 157 10.52 -4.75 -7.42
N LEU A 158 10.11 -3.53 -7.10
CA LEU A 158 9.12 -3.26 -6.06
C LEU A 158 7.77 -3.95 -6.33
N SER A 159 7.38 -4.14 -7.59
CA SER A 159 6.14 -4.82 -7.99
C SER A 159 6.18 -6.35 -7.88
N LYS A 160 7.32 -6.94 -7.47
CA LYS A 160 7.52 -8.39 -7.34
C LYS A 160 8.13 -8.75 -5.99
N LEU A 161 7.70 -8.08 -4.92
CA LEU A 161 7.99 -8.54 -3.57
C LEU A 161 7.36 -9.93 -3.36
N ASP A 162 8.05 -10.78 -2.62
CA ASP A 162 7.58 -12.10 -2.24
C ASP A 162 8.13 -12.50 -0.85
N TYR A 163 7.64 -13.61 -0.31
CA TYR A 163 8.02 -14.15 1.00
C TYR A 163 9.52 -14.46 1.15
N SER A 164 10.28 -14.60 0.07
CA SER A 164 11.74 -14.82 0.15
C SER A 164 12.50 -13.53 0.50
N SER A 165 11.83 -12.38 0.39
CA SER A 165 12.39 -11.07 0.72
C SER A 165 12.59 -10.96 2.24
N SER A 166 13.82 -11.19 2.70
CA SER A 166 14.17 -11.06 4.12
C SER A 166 14.45 -9.59 4.47
N PRO A 167 13.83 -9.04 5.55
CA PRO A 167 14.11 -7.68 5.97
C PRO A 167 15.48 -7.57 6.64
N THR A 168 16.08 -6.38 6.53
CA THR A 168 17.13 -5.95 7.46
C THR A 168 16.47 -5.15 8.58
N VAL A 169 16.72 -5.51 9.83
CA VAL A 169 16.28 -4.78 11.03
C VAL A 169 17.26 -3.63 11.28
N PHE A 170 16.75 -2.41 11.47
CA PHE A 170 17.52 -1.24 11.91
C PHE A 170 17.24 -0.92 13.37
#